data_AF-A0A2V9NAQ2-F1
#
_entry.id   AF-A0A2V9NAQ2-F1
#
_cell.length_a   1.000
_cell.length_b   1.000
_cell.length_c   1.000
_cell.angle_alpha   90.00
_cell.angle_beta   90.00
_cell.angle_gamma   90.00
#
_symmetry.space_group_name_H-M   'P 1'
#
loop_
_entity.id
_entity.type
_entity.pdbx_description
1 polymer ?
#
loop_
_entity_poly.entity_id
_entity_poly.type
_entity_poly.pdbx_seq_one_letter_code
_entity_poly.pdbx_strand_id
1 'polypeptide(L)'
;MATRNRQTARKTQNKPDNTAEFSIENATERINEIGEEIQSGLSEAGRQASSKFRQLNLNESRIPDTFQNMPKFISPRVHAWLDAAVTGYFVVLGAFFAGRGRAGAATAAFMNAGMVAGVSALTDYDGSGKKPISFKMHGTLDAMQAATAALAPVLHGFANEAESAFFYGQAANELAVIAGTDWDAGMPTGKRRRKAA
;
A
#
# COMPACT_ATOMS: atom_id res chain seq x y z
N MET A 1 -59.22 -52.08 24.26
CA MET A 1 -59.39 -50.79 23.54
C MET A 1 -58.18 -50.58 22.63
N ALA A 2 -58.42 -50.37 21.33
CA ALA A 2 -57.66 -49.56 20.35
C ALA A 2 -56.11 -49.71 20.25
N THR A 3 -55.40 -49.79 19.11
CA THR A 3 -55.64 -49.93 17.65
C THR A 3 -54.26 -50.25 17.02
N ARG A 4 -54.20 -51.01 15.93
CA ARG A 4 -53.00 -51.14 15.05
C ARG A 4 -52.81 -49.90 14.16
N ASN A 5 -51.57 -49.51 13.85
CA ASN A 5 -51.10 -48.94 12.56
C ASN A 5 -49.57 -48.76 12.66
N ARG A 6 -48.69 -49.49 11.95
CA ARG A 6 -48.29 -49.48 10.52
C ARG A 6 -47.79 -48.15 9.94
N GLN A 7 -46.54 -48.21 9.46
CA GLN A 7 -45.88 -47.39 8.41
C GLN A 7 -45.55 -45.93 8.81
N THR A 8 -44.39 -45.33 8.51
CA THR A 8 -43.57 -45.33 7.28
C THR A 8 -42.11 -44.94 7.56
N ALA A 9 -41.24 -45.30 6.62
CA ALA A 9 -39.84 -44.92 6.51
C ALA A 9 -39.61 -43.40 6.37
N ARG A 10 -38.48 -42.90 6.91
CA ARG A 10 -37.62 -41.95 6.19
C ARG A 10 -36.21 -41.89 6.77
N LYS A 11 -35.26 -42.31 5.94
CA LYS A 11 -33.83 -42.02 5.99
C LYS A 11 -33.64 -40.50 6.01
N THR A 12 -33.15 -39.94 7.12
CA THR A 12 -32.62 -38.57 7.17
C THR A 12 -31.13 -38.63 7.47
N GLN A 13 -30.40 -38.68 6.37
CA GLN A 13 -29.00 -38.28 6.26
C GLN A 13 -28.91 -36.80 6.62
N ASN A 14 -28.36 -36.46 7.79
CA ASN A 14 -27.98 -35.10 8.15
C ASN A 14 -26.47 -35.07 8.44
N LYS A 15 -25.70 -34.71 7.42
CA LYS A 15 -24.46 -33.93 7.50
C LYS A 15 -24.82 -32.65 6.72
N PRO A 16 -24.64 -31.42 7.24
CA PRO A 16 -23.30 -30.87 7.51
C PRO A 16 -23.17 -29.89 8.68
N ASP A 17 -22.00 -29.87 9.33
CA ASP A 17 -21.48 -28.68 10.01
C ASP A 17 -20.32 -28.13 9.17
N ASN A 18 -20.66 -27.19 8.29
CA ASN A 18 -19.74 -26.43 7.45
C ASN A 18 -19.71 -24.98 7.98
N THR A 19 -19.17 -24.77 9.18
CA THR A 19 -19.04 -23.43 9.80
C THR A 19 -17.81 -22.64 9.32
N ALA A 20 -17.18 -23.04 8.22
CA ALA A 20 -16.05 -22.32 7.62
C ALA A 20 -16.38 -21.62 6.28
N GLU A 21 -17.60 -21.78 5.75
CA GLU A 21 -18.06 -21.13 4.51
C GLU A 21 -18.80 -19.79 4.77
N PHE A 22 -19.20 -19.53 6.01
CA PHE A 22 -19.90 -18.29 6.37
C PHE A 22 -18.90 -17.16 6.65
N SER A 23 -18.51 -16.46 5.58
CA SER A 23 -18.20 -15.00 5.57
C SER A 23 -17.46 -14.55 4.31
N ILE A 24 -16.99 -15.45 3.44
CA ILE A 24 -16.18 -15.04 2.27
C ILE A 24 -17.04 -14.35 1.20
N GLU A 25 -18.26 -14.82 0.92
CA GLU A 25 -19.14 -14.17 -0.07
C GLU A 25 -19.55 -12.76 0.38
N ASN A 26 -20.00 -12.61 1.64
CA ASN A 26 -20.36 -11.29 2.21
C ASN A 26 -19.16 -10.33 2.34
N ALA A 27 -17.95 -10.86 2.58
CA ALA A 27 -16.73 -10.04 2.58
C ALA A 27 -16.35 -9.62 1.17
N THR A 28 -16.50 -10.50 0.18
CA THR A 28 -16.18 -10.23 -1.23
C THR A 28 -17.14 -9.18 -1.81
N GLU A 29 -18.43 -9.27 -1.50
CA GLU A 29 -19.41 -8.24 -1.91
C GLU A 29 -19.09 -6.87 -1.30
N ARG A 30 -18.75 -6.81 0.00
CA ARG A 30 -18.33 -5.57 0.66
C ARG A 30 -17.01 -5.02 0.12
N ILE A 31 -16.07 -5.89 -0.24
CA ILE A 31 -14.80 -5.49 -0.86
C ILE A 31 -15.02 -4.95 -2.27
N ASN A 32 -15.98 -5.50 -3.03
CA ASN A 32 -16.33 -5.00 -4.35
C ASN A 32 -17.04 -3.64 -4.26
N GLU A 33 -17.95 -3.45 -3.30
CA GLU A 33 -18.62 -2.16 -3.05
C GLU A 33 -17.61 -1.08 -2.62
N ILE A 34 -16.72 -1.40 -1.69
CA ILE A 34 -15.58 -0.54 -1.30
C ILE A 34 -14.66 -0.29 -2.49
N GLY A 35 -14.45 -1.29 -3.35
CA GLY A 35 -13.64 -1.20 -4.56
C GLY A 35 -14.20 -0.20 -5.57
N GLU A 36 -15.51 -0.20 -5.81
CA GLU A 36 -16.16 0.75 -6.72
C GLU A 36 -16.17 2.18 -6.16
N GLU A 37 -16.42 2.35 -4.86
CA GLU A 37 -16.33 3.65 -4.18
C GLU A 37 -14.90 4.21 -4.22
N ILE A 38 -13.90 3.37 -3.92
CA ILE A 38 -12.48 3.73 -4.00
C ILE A 38 -12.07 4.02 -5.45
N GLN A 39 -12.55 3.27 -6.44
CA GLN A 39 -12.21 3.46 -7.84
C GLN A 39 -12.73 4.79 -8.38
N SER A 40 -13.98 5.16 -8.05
CA SER A 40 -14.55 6.46 -8.42
C SER A 40 -13.81 7.61 -7.73
N GLY A 41 -13.56 7.49 -6.41
CA GLY A 41 -12.78 8.45 -5.63
C GLY A 41 -11.34 8.62 -6.13
N LEU A 42 -10.68 7.54 -6.57
CA LEU A 42 -9.32 7.61 -7.13
C LEU A 42 -9.28 8.18 -8.54
N SER A 43 -10.28 7.92 -9.37
CA SER A 43 -10.33 8.50 -10.72
C SER A 43 -10.45 10.03 -10.68
N GLU A 44 -11.15 10.54 -9.67
CA GLU A 44 -11.34 11.96 -9.43
C GLU A 44 -10.12 12.59 -8.74
N ALA A 45 -9.58 11.91 -7.72
CA ALA A 45 -8.34 12.31 -7.06
C ALA A 45 -7.13 12.30 -8.00
N GLY A 46 -7.04 11.34 -8.93
CA GLY A 46 -5.98 11.25 -9.95
C GLY A 46 -6.04 12.39 -10.97
N ARG A 47 -7.25 12.79 -11.40
CA ARG A 47 -7.43 13.98 -12.26
C ARG A 47 -7.05 15.26 -11.53
N GLN A 48 -7.40 15.37 -10.25
CA GLN A 48 -7.01 16.50 -9.42
C GLN A 48 -5.49 16.55 -9.16
N ALA A 49 -4.86 15.41 -8.87
CA ALA A 49 -3.42 15.29 -8.66
C ALA A 49 -2.62 15.62 -9.92
N SER A 50 -3.05 15.15 -11.11
CA SER A 50 -2.37 15.45 -12.38
C SER A 50 -2.38 16.94 -12.73
N SER A 51 -3.49 17.65 -12.44
CA SER A 51 -3.58 19.10 -12.66
C SER A 51 -2.70 19.90 -11.69
N LYS A 52 -2.53 19.44 -10.45
CA LYS A 52 -1.59 20.02 -9.49
C LYS A 52 -0.14 19.72 -9.86
N PHE A 53 0.17 18.52 -10.33
CA PHE A 53 1.52 18.12 -10.76
C PHE A 53 2.10 19.02 -11.85
N ARG A 54 1.25 19.46 -12.79
CA ARG A 54 1.64 20.40 -13.86
C ARG A 54 2.03 21.80 -13.36
N GLN A 55 1.68 22.14 -12.12
CA GLN A 55 1.94 23.45 -11.50
C GLN A 55 3.01 23.40 -10.39
N LEU A 56 3.58 22.23 -10.08
CA LEU A 56 4.51 22.10 -8.96
C LEU A 56 5.93 22.54 -9.33
N ASN A 57 6.26 23.77 -8.97
CA ASN A 57 7.62 24.19 -8.69
C ASN A 57 7.98 23.62 -7.30
N LEU A 58 8.50 22.38 -7.25
CA LEU A 58 8.71 21.58 -6.04
C LEU A 58 9.77 22.19 -5.13
N ASN A 59 9.36 23.15 -4.30
CA ASN A 59 10.18 23.73 -3.26
C ASN A 59 10.06 22.88 -1.99
N GLU A 60 11.15 22.27 -1.56
CA GLU A 60 11.30 21.42 -0.37
C GLU A 60 10.69 22.04 0.92
N SER A 61 10.65 23.38 0.99
CA SER A 61 10.08 24.13 2.12
C SER A 61 8.53 24.12 2.20
N ARG A 62 7.84 23.63 1.16
CA ARG A 62 6.37 23.66 1.06
C ARG A 62 5.72 22.27 1.00
N ILE A 63 6.49 21.20 1.23
CA ILE A 63 5.94 19.85 1.33
C ILE A 63 5.03 19.80 2.58
N PRO A 64 3.70 19.61 2.43
CA PRO A 64 2.80 19.52 3.57
C PRO A 64 3.14 18.28 4.39
N ASP A 65 3.42 18.43 5.68
CA ASP A 65 3.54 17.29 6.59
C ASP A 65 2.15 16.99 7.17
N THR A 66 1.37 16.21 6.42
CA THR A 66 0.01 15.78 6.80
C THR A 66 -0.01 15.10 8.18
N PHE A 67 1.11 14.54 8.62
CA PHE A 67 1.25 13.78 9.86
C PHE A 67 2.10 14.51 10.91
N GLN A 68 2.21 15.84 10.86
CA GLN A 68 3.05 16.63 11.78
C GLN A 68 2.75 16.42 13.28
N ASN A 69 1.51 16.05 13.62
CA ASN A 69 1.07 15.84 15.00
C ASN A 69 1.20 14.38 15.48
N MET A 70 1.67 13.48 14.61
CA MET A 70 1.87 12.08 14.99
C MET A 70 3.24 11.86 15.63
N PRO A 71 3.35 10.91 16.58
CA PRO A 71 4.64 10.49 17.10
C PRO A 71 5.59 10.06 15.97
N LYS A 72 6.77 10.67 15.91
CA LYS A 72 7.81 10.36 14.93
C LYS A 72 8.89 9.49 15.59
N PHE A 73 8.98 8.23 15.19
CA PHE A 73 9.90 7.25 15.78
C PHE A 73 10.78 6.55 14.73
N ILE A 74 10.49 6.72 13.44
CA ILE A 74 11.33 6.22 12.34
C ILE A 74 12.32 7.33 11.97
N SER A 75 13.60 7.09 12.26
CA SER A 75 14.70 7.98 11.86
C SER A 75 15.11 7.75 10.40
N PRO A 76 15.86 8.67 9.75
CA PRO A 76 16.31 8.50 8.37
C PRO A 76 17.08 7.20 8.13
N ARG A 77 17.89 6.77 9.10
CA ARG A 77 18.65 5.52 9.01
C ARG A 77 17.77 4.28 9.11
N VAL A 78 16.72 4.33 9.94
CA VAL A 78 15.75 3.22 10.03
C VAL A 78 14.94 3.17 8.74
N HIS A 79 14.52 4.32 8.22
CA HIS A 79 13.78 4.41 6.96
C HIS A 79 14.57 3.82 5.78
N ALA A 80 15.85 4.19 5.63
CA ALA A 80 16.72 3.61 4.59
C ALA A 80 16.79 2.07 4.63
N TRP A 81 16.74 1.49 5.84
CA TRP A 81 16.67 0.04 6.00
C TRP A 81 15.31 -0.54 5.61
N LEU A 82 14.22 0.16 5.93
CA LEU A 82 12.87 -0.22 5.49
C LEU A 82 12.79 -0.22 3.95
N ASP A 83 13.38 0.77 3.28
CA ASP A 83 13.38 0.83 1.82
C ASP A 83 14.12 -0.36 1.18
N ALA A 84 15.28 -0.72 1.74
CA ALA A 84 16.02 -1.90 1.29
C ALA A 84 15.20 -3.18 1.51
N ALA A 85 14.50 -3.29 2.65
CA ALA A 85 13.65 -4.43 2.96
C ALA A 85 12.43 -4.51 2.01
N VAL A 86 11.74 -3.39 1.76
CA VAL A 86 10.60 -3.29 0.84
C VAL A 86 11.03 -3.60 -0.59
N THR A 87 12.18 -3.08 -1.03
CA THR A 87 12.76 -3.41 -2.33
C THR A 87 12.96 -4.93 -2.47
N GLY A 88 13.62 -5.55 -1.50
CA GLY A 88 13.85 -7.00 -1.50
C GLY A 88 12.56 -7.80 -1.47
N TYR A 89 11.60 -7.38 -0.64
CA TYR A 89 10.27 -7.97 -0.56
C TYR A 89 9.57 -7.97 -1.92
N PHE A 90 9.54 -6.85 -2.63
CA PHE A 90 8.89 -6.77 -3.93
C PHE A 90 9.64 -7.49 -5.05
N VAL A 91 10.97 -7.57 -5.00
CA VAL A 91 11.73 -8.42 -5.93
C VAL A 91 11.34 -9.89 -5.74
N VAL A 92 11.29 -10.36 -4.50
CA VAL A 92 10.90 -11.74 -4.18
C VAL A 92 9.45 -11.99 -4.57
N LEU A 93 8.55 -11.06 -4.27
CA LEU A 93 7.13 -11.16 -4.60
C LEU A 93 6.90 -11.17 -6.11
N GLY A 94 7.63 -10.34 -6.87
CA GLY A 94 7.60 -10.32 -8.32
C GLY A 94 8.08 -11.65 -8.93
N ALA A 95 9.19 -12.20 -8.43
CA ALA A 95 9.69 -13.51 -8.86
C ALA A 95 8.70 -14.63 -8.52
N PHE A 96 8.08 -14.58 -7.33
CA PHE A 96 7.06 -15.54 -6.91
C PHE A 96 5.83 -15.51 -7.82
N PHE A 97 5.29 -14.33 -8.12
CA PHE A 97 4.15 -14.18 -9.03
C PHE A 97 4.48 -14.59 -10.46
N ALA A 98 5.69 -14.26 -10.95
CA ALA A 98 6.15 -14.71 -12.26
C ALA A 98 6.19 -16.24 -12.35
N GLY A 99 6.72 -16.90 -11.31
CA GLY A 99 6.75 -18.36 -11.21
C GLY A 99 5.37 -19.03 -11.17
N ARG A 100 4.32 -18.29 -10.76
CA ARG A 100 2.92 -18.76 -10.77
C ARG A 100 2.13 -18.35 -12.01
N GLY A 101 2.77 -17.75 -13.01
CA GLY A 101 2.12 -17.28 -14.23
C GLY A 101 1.24 -16.04 -14.04
N ARG A 102 1.43 -15.29 -12.94
CA ARG A 102 0.65 -14.08 -12.60
C ARG A 102 1.36 -12.84 -13.12
N ALA A 103 1.34 -12.67 -14.44
CA ALA A 103 2.12 -11.65 -15.13
C ALA A 103 1.80 -10.21 -14.69
N GLY A 104 0.52 -9.89 -14.45
CA GLY A 104 0.10 -8.56 -13.97
C GLY A 104 0.67 -8.21 -12.60
N ALA A 105 0.48 -9.11 -11.62
CA ALA A 105 1.01 -8.95 -10.27
C ALA A 105 2.55 -8.95 -10.24
N ALA A 106 3.20 -9.79 -11.06
CA ALA A 106 4.65 -9.81 -11.18
C ALA A 106 5.20 -8.47 -11.71
N THR A 107 4.59 -7.93 -12.76
CA THR A 107 4.96 -6.63 -13.33
C THR A 107 4.81 -5.51 -12.30
N ALA A 108 3.66 -5.45 -11.63
CA ALA A 108 3.39 -4.47 -10.59
C ALA A 108 4.41 -4.55 -9.44
N ALA A 109 4.80 -5.75 -9.01
CA ALA A 109 5.78 -5.95 -7.96
C ALA A 109 7.18 -5.48 -8.38
N PHE A 110 7.66 -5.85 -9.57
CA PHE A 110 8.96 -5.39 -10.06
C PHE A 110 8.99 -3.88 -10.30
N MET A 111 7.90 -3.28 -10.76
CA MET A 111 7.79 -1.82 -10.87
C MET A 111 7.91 -1.14 -9.50
N ASN A 112 7.22 -1.64 -8.47
CA ASN A 112 7.36 -1.12 -7.10
C ASN A 112 8.79 -1.27 -6.59
N ALA A 113 9.42 -2.44 -6.75
CA ALA A 113 10.82 -2.64 -6.36
C ALA A 113 11.76 -1.64 -7.03
N GLY A 114 11.57 -1.41 -8.34
CA GLY A 114 12.37 -0.46 -9.11
C GLY A 114 12.19 0.99 -8.66
N MET A 115 10.96 1.39 -8.36
CA MET A 115 10.66 2.73 -7.85
C MET A 115 11.32 2.96 -6.48
N VAL A 116 11.12 2.07 -5.51
CA VAL A 116 11.73 2.16 -4.17
C VAL A 116 13.25 2.21 -4.30
N ALA A 117 13.84 1.26 -5.01
CA ALA A 117 15.30 1.16 -5.15
C ALA A 117 15.89 2.42 -5.81
N GLY A 118 15.24 2.91 -6.87
CA GLY A 118 15.67 4.09 -7.60
C GLY A 118 15.61 5.36 -6.76
N VAL A 119 14.47 5.60 -6.09
CA VAL A 119 14.29 6.74 -5.20
C VAL A 119 15.28 6.66 -4.04
N SER A 120 15.44 5.50 -3.42
CA SER A 120 16.35 5.28 -2.28
C SER A 120 17.81 5.50 -2.65
N ALA A 121 18.25 5.01 -3.82
CA ALA A 121 19.61 5.23 -4.30
C ALA A 121 19.92 6.73 -4.45
N LEU A 122 18.95 7.50 -4.90
CA LEU A 122 19.04 8.94 -5.12
C LEU A 122 18.73 9.79 -3.88
N THR A 123 18.39 9.16 -2.75
CA THR A 123 17.98 9.87 -1.52
C THR A 123 19.13 10.13 -0.56
N ASP A 124 19.22 11.39 -0.13
CA ASP A 124 20.12 11.91 0.89
C ASP A 124 19.57 11.72 2.31
N TYR A 125 19.65 10.50 2.83
CA TYR A 125 19.19 10.19 4.19
C TYR A 125 19.98 10.93 5.29
N ASP A 126 21.25 11.26 5.01
CA ASP A 126 22.16 11.89 5.98
C ASP A 126 22.05 13.42 5.97
N GLY A 127 21.28 14.02 5.06
CA GLY A 127 21.18 15.48 4.90
C GLY A 127 22.50 16.13 4.46
N SER A 128 23.35 15.39 3.74
CA SER A 128 24.67 15.79 3.27
C SER A 128 24.67 16.79 2.10
N GLY A 129 23.54 16.92 1.40
CA GLY A 129 23.37 17.67 0.15
C GLY A 129 24.01 17.01 -1.08
N LYS A 130 24.58 15.80 -0.95
CA LYS A 130 25.33 15.16 -2.05
C LYS A 130 24.44 14.43 -3.05
N LYS A 131 23.23 14.06 -2.66
CA LYS A 131 22.29 13.34 -3.51
C LYS A 131 21.10 14.25 -3.86
N PRO A 132 20.48 14.03 -5.03
CA PRO A 132 19.51 14.98 -5.59
C PRO A 132 18.15 14.97 -4.88
N ILE A 133 17.77 13.88 -4.22
CA ILE A 133 16.50 13.77 -3.49
C ILE A 133 16.81 13.98 -2.01
N SER A 134 16.28 15.03 -1.41
CA SER A 134 16.37 15.19 0.03
C SER A 134 15.45 14.21 0.76
N PHE A 135 15.76 13.90 2.01
CA PHE A 135 14.94 12.97 2.78
C PHE A 135 13.47 13.39 2.89
N LYS A 136 13.19 14.70 2.99
CA LYS A 136 11.80 15.19 3.00
C LYS A 136 11.10 15.05 1.65
N MET A 137 11.82 15.20 0.54
CA MET A 137 11.29 14.92 -0.79
C MET A 137 11.00 13.43 -0.98
N HIS A 138 11.86 12.54 -0.45
CA HIS A 138 11.63 11.09 -0.45
C HIS A 138 10.26 10.74 0.14
N GLY A 139 9.89 11.29 1.30
CA GLY A 139 8.57 11.05 1.89
C GLY A 139 7.37 11.51 1.04
N THR A 140 7.58 12.49 0.14
CA THR A 140 6.54 12.83 -0.86
C THR A 140 6.44 11.77 -1.95
N LEU A 141 7.58 11.24 -2.40
CA LEU A 141 7.65 10.17 -3.38
C LEU A 141 7.06 8.87 -2.82
N ASP A 142 7.24 8.58 -1.53
CA ASP A 142 6.59 7.44 -0.88
C ASP A 142 5.07 7.56 -0.88
N ALA A 143 4.52 8.76 -0.61
CA ALA A 143 3.08 8.96 -0.69
C ALA A 143 2.54 8.70 -2.11
N MET A 144 3.30 9.06 -3.14
CA MET A 144 2.96 8.74 -4.52
C MET A 144 3.10 7.25 -4.83
N GLN A 145 4.10 6.60 -4.24
CA GLN A 145 4.31 5.17 -4.40
C GLN A 145 3.19 4.38 -3.72
N ALA A 146 2.78 4.75 -2.52
CA ALA A 146 1.65 4.13 -1.81
C ALA A 146 0.36 4.22 -2.65
N ALA A 147 0.11 5.39 -3.26
CA ALA A 147 -1.01 5.55 -4.18
C ALA A 147 -0.87 4.68 -5.44
N THR A 148 0.35 4.55 -5.97
CA THR A 148 0.63 3.69 -7.13
C THR A 148 0.47 2.22 -6.80
N ALA A 149 0.93 1.77 -5.63
CA ALA A 149 0.74 0.42 -5.11
C ALA A 149 -0.75 0.12 -4.93
N ALA A 150 -1.54 1.04 -4.37
CA ALA A 150 -2.99 0.89 -4.26
C ALA A 150 -3.69 0.81 -5.63
N LEU A 151 -3.18 1.49 -6.65
CA LEU A 151 -3.73 1.43 -8.02
C LEU A 151 -3.26 0.22 -8.83
N ALA A 152 -2.12 -0.37 -8.47
CA ALA A 152 -1.48 -1.39 -9.28
C ALA A 152 -2.40 -2.61 -9.58
N PRO A 153 -3.17 -3.15 -8.62
CA PRO A 153 -4.09 -4.25 -8.91
C PRO A 153 -5.12 -3.93 -9.99
N VAL A 154 -5.65 -2.70 -9.99
CA VAL A 154 -6.63 -2.25 -10.99
C VAL A 154 -5.95 -2.05 -12.34
N LEU A 155 -4.82 -1.34 -12.38
CA LEU A 155 -4.11 -1.01 -13.61
C LEU A 155 -3.54 -2.23 -14.33
N HIS A 156 -3.17 -3.27 -13.58
CA HIS A 156 -2.60 -4.50 -14.13
C HIS A 156 -3.59 -5.67 -14.16
N GLY A 157 -4.88 -5.42 -13.87
CA GLY A 157 -5.97 -6.38 -14.09
C GLY A 157 -6.06 -7.54 -13.09
N PHE A 158 -5.51 -7.39 -11.87
CA PHE A 158 -5.52 -8.41 -10.83
C PHE A 158 -6.24 -7.98 -9.54
N ALA A 159 -7.05 -6.92 -9.59
CA ALA A 159 -7.77 -6.38 -8.42
C ALA A 159 -8.63 -7.43 -7.68
N ASN A 160 -9.28 -8.32 -8.43
CA ASN A 160 -10.16 -9.36 -7.89
C ASN A 160 -9.42 -10.68 -7.58
N GLU A 161 -8.08 -10.69 -7.64
CA GLU A 161 -7.26 -11.85 -7.30
C GLU A 161 -6.71 -11.75 -5.88
N ALA A 162 -6.33 -12.88 -5.27
CA ALA A 162 -5.77 -12.89 -3.91
C ALA A 162 -4.46 -12.07 -3.80
N GLU A 163 -3.74 -11.94 -4.91
CA GLU A 163 -2.50 -11.20 -5.05
C GLU A 163 -2.68 -9.70 -4.77
N SER A 164 -3.88 -9.13 -4.98
CA SER A 164 -4.15 -7.71 -4.75
C SER A 164 -3.96 -7.30 -3.28
N ALA A 165 -4.21 -8.22 -2.35
CA ALA A 165 -4.07 -7.99 -0.91
C ALA A 165 -2.65 -7.57 -0.51
N PHE A 166 -1.60 -8.08 -1.19
CA PHE A 166 -0.23 -7.70 -0.91
C PHE A 166 0.07 -6.23 -1.26
N PHE A 167 -0.58 -5.71 -2.29
CA PHE A 167 -0.39 -4.33 -2.74
C PHE A 167 -1.20 -3.34 -1.91
N TYR A 168 -2.46 -3.66 -1.59
CA TYR A 168 -3.27 -2.84 -0.68
C TYR A 168 -2.67 -2.83 0.73
N GLY A 169 -2.22 -3.98 1.22
CA GLY A 169 -1.52 -4.09 2.49
C GLY A 169 -0.24 -3.26 2.52
N GLN A 170 0.53 -3.28 1.43
CA GLN A 170 1.72 -2.44 1.34
C GLN A 170 1.39 -0.94 1.29
N ALA A 171 0.37 -0.53 0.53
CA ALA A 171 -0.03 0.88 0.49
C ALA A 171 -0.40 1.39 1.89
N ALA A 172 -1.14 0.59 2.68
CA ALA A 172 -1.44 0.91 4.07
C ALA A 172 -0.18 0.94 4.96
N ASN A 173 0.72 -0.02 4.78
CA ASN A 173 2.00 -0.08 5.51
C ASN A 173 2.88 1.15 5.21
N GLU A 174 2.99 1.57 3.94
CA GLU A 174 3.73 2.76 3.54
C GLU A 174 3.15 4.03 4.17
N LEU A 175 1.82 4.17 4.22
CA LEU A 175 1.19 5.29 4.94
C LEU A 175 1.57 5.31 6.43
N ALA A 176 1.61 4.15 7.10
CA ALA A 176 2.04 4.07 8.49
C ALA A 176 3.52 4.45 8.66
N VAL A 177 4.39 3.98 7.77
CA VAL A 177 5.82 4.34 7.76
C VAL A 177 6.00 5.84 7.51
N ILE A 178 5.31 6.41 6.53
CA ILE A 178 5.37 7.84 6.21
C ILE A 178 4.94 8.67 7.42
N ALA A 179 3.86 8.26 8.06
CA ALA A 179 3.29 8.98 9.18
C ALA A 179 4.20 8.92 10.43
N GLY A 180 4.87 7.78 10.66
CA GLY A 180 5.81 7.56 11.75
C GLY A 180 7.24 8.07 11.51
N THR A 181 7.56 8.55 10.30
CA THR A 181 8.91 9.02 9.95
C THR A 181 9.14 10.48 10.31
N ASP A 182 10.28 10.75 10.97
CA ASP A 182 10.79 12.10 11.22
C ASP A 182 11.51 12.63 9.97
N TRP A 183 10.73 13.19 9.05
CA TRP A 183 11.23 13.76 7.79
C TRP A 183 12.13 14.99 7.99
N ASP A 184 12.01 15.70 9.11
CA ASP A 184 12.84 16.86 9.40
C ASP A 184 14.22 16.45 9.99
N ALA A 185 14.38 15.22 10.51
CA ALA A 185 15.66 14.71 11.00
C ALA A 185 16.71 14.48 9.91
N GLY A 186 16.29 14.20 8.67
CA GLY A 186 17.20 14.01 7.52
C GLY A 186 17.55 15.31 6.77
N MET A 187 17.13 16.47 7.30
CA MET A 187 17.37 17.77 6.66
C MET A 187 18.70 18.39 7.13
N PRO A 188 19.40 19.14 6.26
CA PRO A 188 20.61 19.86 6.66
C PRO A 188 20.38 20.74 7.89
N THR A 189 21.32 20.74 8.83
CA THR A 189 21.25 21.45 10.13
C THR A 189 20.91 22.93 10.01
N GLY A 190 21.32 23.61 8.92
CA GLY A 190 20.98 25.01 8.65
C GLY A 190 19.49 25.27 8.39
N LYS A 191 18.75 24.30 7.83
CA LYS A 191 17.31 24.41 7.59
C LYS A 191 16.48 24.10 8.84
N ARG A 192 16.99 23.25 9.74
CA ARG A 192 16.35 22.92 11.04
C ARG A 192 16.25 24.14 11.96
N ARG A 193 17.30 24.97 12.00
CA ARG A 193 17.39 26.17 12.85
C ARG A 193 16.41 27.29 12.46
N ARG A 194 15.98 27.36 11.19
CA ARG A 194 15.09 28.42 10.69
C ARG A 194 13.61 28.17 10.97
N LYS A 195 13.24 26.95 11.36
CA LYS A 195 11.86 26.54 11.64
C LYS A 195 11.51 26.66 13.13
N ALA A 196 12.53 26.80 13.99
CA ALA A 196 12.40 26.94 15.45
C ALA A 196 12.58 28.39 15.94
N ALA A 197 12.68 29.36 15.03
CA ALA A 197 12.85 30.79 15.31
C ALA A 197 11.66 31.58 14.76
#